data_AF-A0A8T1GUY7-F1
#
_entry.id   AF-A0A8T1GUY7-F1
#
_cell.length_a   1.000
_cell.length_b   1.000
_cell.length_c   1.000
_cell.angle_alpha   90.00
_cell.angle_beta   90.00
_cell.angle_gamma   90.00
#
_symmetry.space_group_name_H-M   'P 1'
#
loop_
_entity.id
_entity.type
_entity.pdbx_description
1 polymer ?
#
loop_
_entity_poly.entity_id
_entity_poly.type
_entity_poly.pdbx_seq_one_letter_code
_entity_poly.pdbx_strand_id
1 'polypeptide(L)'
;MITLYCAVVSVAGSAFPVDIDENKSVGHLKKAIAEDQKYDFAASELQLFLAKKADGAWLQDDDPGVLELDEGRIHCDLQTLIDGDKMKATWTIKDVLDANHLPTPQSRQVHVLVVVPEQGTSAPLVSDGGVFDRCSDPFFSKFQTV
;
A
#
# COMPACT_ATOMS: atom_id res chain seq x y z
N MET A 1 9.49 -2.79 19.71
CA MET A 1 9.89 -2.21 18.41
C MET A 1 9.91 -3.28 17.34
N ILE A 2 9.20 -3.01 16.25
CA ILE A 2 9.15 -3.78 15.01
C ILE A 2 9.41 -2.84 13.83
N THR A 3 9.94 -3.37 12.74
CA THR A 3 10.19 -2.60 11.51
C THR A 3 9.17 -3.03 10.47
N LEU A 4 8.33 -2.10 10.04
CA LEU A 4 7.35 -2.32 8.98
C LEU A 4 7.88 -1.70 7.69
N TYR A 5 7.77 -2.42 6.59
CA TYR A 5 8.08 -1.85 5.28
C TYR A 5 6.79 -1.38 4.62
N CYS A 6 6.77 -0.09 4.29
CA CYS A 6 5.64 0.61 3.72
C CYS A 6 5.91 0.90 2.24
N ALA A 7 4.99 0.54 1.36
CA ALA A 7 5.06 0.85 -0.07
C ALA A 7 3.96 1.84 -0.44
N VAL A 8 4.30 2.89 -1.20
CA VAL A 8 3.31 3.86 -1.67
C VAL A 8 2.63 3.31 -2.92
N VAL A 9 1.32 3.24 -2.86
CA VAL A 9 0.46 2.84 -3.98
C VAL A 9 0.20 4.09 -4.83
N SER A 10 0.24 3.97 -6.16
CA SER A 10 -0.01 5.05 -7.14
C SER A 10 1.16 6.01 -7.39
N VAL A 11 2.26 5.91 -6.64
CA VAL A 11 3.49 6.68 -6.89
C VAL A 11 4.62 5.71 -7.13
N ALA A 12 5.34 5.87 -8.24
CA ALA A 12 6.55 5.09 -8.50
C ALA A 12 7.57 5.34 -7.37
N GLY A 13 7.91 4.29 -6.65
CA GLY A 13 8.79 4.38 -5.49
C GLY A 13 8.91 3.08 -4.72
N SER A 14 10.10 2.85 -4.18
CA SER A 14 10.40 1.64 -3.43
C SER A 14 9.83 1.68 -2.01
N ALA A 15 9.61 0.49 -1.43
CA ALA A 15 9.17 0.37 -0.06
C ALA A 15 10.23 0.91 0.93
N PHE A 16 9.78 1.68 1.93
CA PHE A 16 10.64 2.28 2.95
C PHE A 16 10.39 1.64 4.32
N PRO A 17 11.43 1.47 5.15
CA PRO A 17 11.29 0.96 6.50
C PRO A 17 10.74 2.03 7.44
N VAL A 18 9.82 1.65 8.31
CA VAL A 18 9.27 2.47 9.39
C VAL A 18 9.33 1.69 10.69
N ASP A 19 10.08 2.21 11.65
CA ASP A 19 10.19 1.63 12.98
C ASP A 19 9.03 2.09 13.87
N ILE A 20 8.27 1.14 14.39
CA ILE A 20 7.14 1.40 15.28
C ILE A 20 7.06 0.36 16.39
N ASP A 21 6.48 0.72 17.53
CA ASP A 21 6.20 -0.25 18.58
C ASP A 21 4.92 -1.04 18.28
N GLU A 22 4.90 -2.34 18.52
CA GLU A 22 3.72 -3.20 18.28
C GLU A 22 2.48 -2.76 19.08
N ASN A 23 2.72 -2.11 20.22
CA ASN A 23 1.69 -1.56 21.12
C ASN A 23 1.16 -0.20 20.64
N LYS A 24 1.78 0.41 19.63
CA LYS A 24 1.31 1.67 19.05
C LYS A 24 0.15 1.40 18.11
N SER A 25 -0.69 2.41 17.97
CA SER A 25 -1.82 2.39 17.06
C SER A 25 -1.40 2.61 15.61
N VAL A 26 -2.23 2.16 14.67
CA VAL A 26 -2.08 2.48 13.24
C VAL A 26 -2.09 4.01 13.02
N GLY A 27 -2.79 4.78 13.86
CA GLY A 27 -2.72 6.24 13.82
C GLY A 27 -1.31 6.79 14.04
N HIS A 28 -0.53 6.17 14.94
CA HIS A 28 0.89 6.53 15.09
C HIS A 28 1.72 6.15 13.87
N LEU A 29 1.43 5.03 13.23
CA LEU A 29 2.08 4.61 11.99
C LEU A 29 1.84 5.62 10.86
N LYS A 30 0.59 6.05 10.66
CA LYS A 30 0.24 7.10 9.68
C LYS A 30 1.06 8.36 9.90
N LYS A 31 1.15 8.79 11.16
CA LYS A 31 1.88 9.99 11.52
C LYS A 31 3.37 9.84 11.24
N ALA A 32 3.97 8.71 11.61
CA ALA A 32 5.37 8.41 11.33
C ALA A 32 5.67 8.46 9.83
N ILE A 33 4.83 7.83 9.00
CA ILE A 33 4.96 7.86 7.54
C ILE A 33 4.87 9.29 7.00
N ALA A 34 3.90 10.08 7.46
CA ALA A 34 3.74 11.45 7.00
C ALA A 34 4.92 12.35 7.38
N GLU A 35 5.47 12.18 8.59
CA GLU A 35 6.65 12.91 9.05
C GLU A 35 7.92 12.50 8.27
N ASP A 36 8.08 11.21 7.97
CA ASP A 36 9.25 10.67 7.25
C ASP A 36 9.26 11.11 5.78
N GLN A 37 8.13 10.95 5.10
CA GLN A 37 7.93 11.36 3.70
C GLN A 37 7.76 12.88 3.53
N LYS A 38 7.64 13.64 4.62
CA LYS A 38 7.39 15.10 4.63
C LYS A 38 6.21 15.51 3.74
N TYR A 39 5.12 14.77 3.85
CA TYR A 39 3.89 15.15 3.18
C TYR A 39 3.35 16.47 3.76
N ASP A 40 2.92 17.39 2.90
CA ASP A 40 2.39 18.71 3.32
C ASP A 40 0.97 18.61 3.92
N PHE A 41 0.35 17.43 3.82
CA PHE A 41 -1.02 17.18 4.22
C PHE A 41 -1.14 16.40 5.53
N ALA A 42 -2.35 16.43 6.09
CA ALA A 42 -2.64 15.74 7.33
C ALA A 42 -2.45 14.22 7.16
N ALA A 43 -1.67 13.61 8.04
CA ALA A 43 -1.46 12.15 8.09
C ALA A 43 -2.77 11.34 8.16
N SER A 44 -3.87 11.97 8.59
CA SER A 44 -5.21 11.39 8.61
C SER A 44 -5.74 11.04 7.22
N GLU A 45 -5.32 11.79 6.19
CA GLU A 45 -5.73 11.60 4.80
C GLU A 45 -5.02 10.39 4.16
N LEU A 46 -3.88 9.95 4.72
CA LEU A 46 -3.20 8.73 4.29
C LEU A 46 -4.10 7.53 4.57
N GLN A 47 -4.32 6.69 3.57
CA GLN A 47 -5.00 5.42 3.74
C GLN A 47 -3.96 4.31 3.80
N LEU A 48 -3.99 3.53 4.89
CA LEU A 48 -3.10 2.39 5.08
C LEU A 48 -3.89 1.10 4.90
N PHE A 49 -3.33 0.20 4.12
CA PHE A 49 -3.88 -1.12 3.85
C PHE A 49 -2.85 -2.18 4.19
N LEU A 50 -3.30 -3.36 4.60
CA LEU A 50 -2.42 -4.48 4.86
C LEU A 50 -1.99 -5.12 3.54
N ALA A 51 -0.68 -5.25 3.34
CA ALA A 51 -0.11 -5.98 2.23
C ALA A 51 -0.13 -7.50 2.50
N LYS A 52 -1.31 -8.05 2.78
CA LYS A 52 -1.49 -9.49 3.01
C LYS A 52 -1.90 -10.20 1.73
N LYS A 53 -1.40 -11.40 1.53
CA LYS A 53 -1.89 -12.32 0.49
C LYS A 53 -3.15 -13.04 0.97
N ALA A 54 -3.89 -13.62 0.04
CA ALA A 54 -5.07 -14.44 0.33
C ALA A 54 -4.74 -15.62 1.29
N ASP A 55 -3.48 -16.07 1.29
CA ASP A 55 -2.96 -17.14 2.15
C ASP A 55 -2.67 -16.69 3.59
N GLY A 56 -2.83 -15.40 3.92
CA GLY A 56 -2.48 -14.86 5.24
C GLY A 56 -0.97 -14.62 5.43
N ALA A 57 -0.19 -14.66 4.35
CA ALA A 57 1.23 -14.30 4.35
C ALA A 57 1.44 -12.85 3.92
N TRP A 58 2.57 -12.24 4.30
CA TRP A 58 2.97 -10.93 3.79
C TRP A 58 3.36 -10.98 2.30
N LEU A 59 3.22 -9.83 1.64
CA LEU A 59 3.66 -9.64 0.28
C LEU A 59 5.20 -9.57 0.25
N GLN A 60 5.83 -10.29 -0.67
CA GLN A 60 7.30 -10.27 -0.79
C GLN A 60 7.75 -9.13 -1.70
N ASP A 61 8.98 -8.64 -1.53
CA ASP A 61 9.51 -7.59 -2.41
C ASP A 61 9.71 -8.06 -3.86
N ASP A 62 9.92 -9.37 -4.05
CA ASP A 62 10.05 -10.02 -5.37
C ASP A 62 8.68 -10.37 -6.00
N ASP A 63 7.57 -10.12 -5.28
CA ASP A 63 6.24 -10.41 -5.78
C ASP A 63 5.94 -9.46 -6.96
N PRO A 64 5.40 -9.96 -8.10
CA PRO A 64 5.17 -9.13 -9.29
C PRO A 64 4.28 -7.93 -8.99
N GLY A 65 3.37 -8.04 -8.02
CA GLY A 65 2.58 -6.92 -7.57
C GLY A 65 3.38 -5.79 -6.92
N VAL A 66 4.46 -6.11 -6.18
CA VAL A 66 5.36 -5.11 -5.58
C VAL A 66 6.26 -4.49 -6.62
N LEU A 67 6.78 -5.29 -7.55
CA LEU A 67 7.60 -4.79 -8.66
C LEU A 67 6.81 -3.80 -9.52
N GLU A 68 5.55 -4.12 -9.82
CA GLU A 68 4.66 -3.19 -10.51
C GLU A 68 4.39 -1.93 -9.68
N LEU A 69 4.27 -2.05 -8.35
CA LEU A 69 4.12 -0.89 -7.45
C LEU A 69 5.32 0.06 -7.53
N ASP A 70 6.54 -0.48 -7.63
CA ASP A 70 7.77 0.32 -7.80
C ASP A 70 7.74 1.10 -9.12
N GLU A 71 7.17 0.51 -10.17
CA GLU A 71 6.88 1.18 -11.46
C GLU A 71 5.70 2.17 -11.39
N GLY A 72 5.00 2.27 -10.25
CA GLY A 72 3.80 3.10 -10.09
C GLY A 72 2.54 2.48 -10.70
N ARG A 73 2.55 1.17 -10.96
CA ARG A 73 1.39 0.39 -11.43
C ARG A 73 0.82 -0.46 -10.29
N ILE A 74 -0.48 -0.66 -10.30
CA ILE A 74 -1.17 -1.46 -9.29
C ILE A 74 -1.73 -2.70 -9.97
N HIS A 75 -1.27 -3.87 -9.55
CA HIS A 75 -1.81 -5.14 -10.02
C HIS A 75 -3.24 -5.34 -9.53
N CYS A 76 -4.11 -6.03 -10.27
CA CYS A 76 -5.52 -6.21 -9.89
C CYS A 76 -5.70 -6.89 -8.52
N ASP A 77 -4.82 -7.81 -8.16
CA ASP A 77 -4.80 -8.43 -6.82
C ASP A 77 -4.54 -7.42 -5.72
N LEU A 78 -3.64 -6.47 -5.95
CA LEU A 78 -3.33 -5.40 -5.02
C LEU A 78 -4.42 -4.35 -4.98
N GLN A 79 -5.05 -4.07 -6.12
CA GLN A 79 -6.21 -3.20 -6.19
C GLN A 79 -7.36 -3.75 -5.34
N THR A 80 -7.58 -5.06 -5.37
CA THR A 80 -8.58 -5.72 -4.51
C THR A 80 -8.21 -5.63 -3.02
N LEU A 81 -6.92 -5.65 -2.68
CA LEU A 81 -6.44 -5.50 -1.30
C LEU A 81 -6.64 -4.07 -0.77
N ILE A 82 -6.40 -3.05 -1.59
CA ILE A 82 -6.62 -1.64 -1.23
C ILE A 82 -8.09 -1.22 -1.32
N ASP A 83 -8.94 -1.96 -2.05
CA ASP A 83 -10.39 -1.75 -2.03
C ASP A 83 -11.06 -2.44 -0.82
N GLY A 84 -10.34 -3.39 -0.22
CA GLY A 84 -10.78 -4.17 0.94
C GLY A 84 -10.69 -3.42 2.29
N ASP A 85 -10.42 -4.20 3.35
CA ASP A 85 -10.44 -3.68 4.71
C ASP A 85 -9.20 -2.80 5.01
N LYS A 86 -9.43 -1.49 5.11
CA LYS A 86 -8.39 -0.54 5.52
C LYS A 86 -8.03 -0.70 6.99
N MET A 87 -6.76 -0.46 7.32
CA MET A 87 -6.30 -0.49 8.70
C MET A 87 -7.02 0.58 9.53
N LYS A 88 -7.65 0.17 10.63
CA LYS A 88 -8.30 1.09 11.57
C LYS A 88 -7.25 1.81 12.42
N ALA A 89 -7.25 3.14 12.34
CA ALA A 89 -6.32 4.00 13.09
C ALA A 89 -6.38 3.80 14.62
N THR A 90 -7.50 3.30 15.15
CA THR A 90 -7.72 3.01 16.57
C THR A 90 -7.13 1.68 17.03
N TRP A 91 -6.79 0.78 16.10
CA TRP A 91 -6.28 -0.54 16.43
C TRP A 91 -4.77 -0.48 16.61
N THR A 92 -4.24 -1.31 17.51
CA THR A 92 -2.78 -1.47 17.65
C THR A 92 -2.24 -2.37 16.58
N ILE A 93 -0.96 -2.20 16.23
CA ILE A 93 -0.31 -3.05 15.24
C ILE A 93 -0.46 -4.53 15.64
N LYS A 94 -0.23 -4.84 16.92
CA LYS A 94 -0.45 -6.18 17.48
C LYS A 94 -1.86 -6.72 17.29
N ASP A 95 -2.89 -5.92 17.57
CA ASP A 95 -4.29 -6.33 17.40
C ASP A 95 -4.62 -6.62 15.92
N VAL A 96 -4.09 -5.79 15.02
CA VAL A 96 -4.25 -5.96 13.57
C VAL A 96 -3.60 -7.27 13.09
N LEU A 97 -2.39 -7.57 13.57
CA LEU A 97 -1.68 -8.81 13.27
C LEU A 97 -2.45 -10.04 13.77
N ASP A 98 -2.90 -10.01 15.02
CA ASP A 98 -3.62 -11.12 15.65
C ASP A 98 -4.98 -11.38 14.97
N ALA A 99 -5.75 -10.33 14.72
CA ALA A 99 -7.05 -10.42 14.07
C ALA A 99 -6.98 -10.91 12.61
N ASN A 100 -5.84 -10.71 11.94
CA ASN A 100 -5.63 -11.19 10.57
C ASN A 100 -4.79 -12.48 10.51
N HIS A 101 -4.44 -13.07 11.66
CA HIS A 101 -3.57 -14.25 11.75
C HIS A 101 -2.24 -14.09 10.99
N LEU A 102 -1.68 -12.88 11.00
CA LEU A 102 -0.49 -12.56 10.22
C LEU A 102 0.78 -12.91 11.00
N PRO A 103 1.82 -13.42 10.32
CA PRO A 103 3.11 -13.66 10.95
C PRO A 103 3.76 -12.33 11.34
N THR A 104 4.67 -12.37 12.31
CA THR A 104 5.45 -11.20 12.72
C THR A 104 6.19 -10.61 11.51
N PRO A 105 6.17 -9.28 11.30
CA PRO A 105 6.82 -8.64 10.16
C PRO A 105 8.31 -8.95 10.11
N GLN A 106 8.83 -9.27 8.92
CA GLN A 106 10.23 -9.64 8.68
C GLN A 106 10.84 -8.83 7.53
N SER A 107 12.17 -8.75 7.46
CA SER A 107 12.87 -8.12 6.33
C SER A 107 12.56 -8.81 4.99
N ARG A 108 12.61 -8.04 3.88
CA ARG A 108 12.29 -8.49 2.50
C ARG A 108 10.80 -8.77 2.25
N GLN A 109 9.95 -8.07 2.96
CA GLN A 109 8.50 -8.20 2.84
C GLN A 109 7.88 -6.82 2.93
N VAL A 110 6.88 -6.55 2.10
CA VAL A 110 6.03 -5.37 2.19
C VAL A 110 4.88 -5.69 3.13
N HIS A 111 4.68 -4.83 4.12
CA HIS A 111 3.70 -5.04 5.18
C HIS A 111 2.50 -4.11 5.03
N VAL A 112 2.76 -2.89 4.56
CA VAL A 112 1.74 -1.85 4.51
C VAL A 112 1.76 -1.19 3.15
N LEU A 113 0.57 -1.09 2.55
CA LEU A 113 0.31 -0.35 1.33
C LEU A 113 -0.25 1.02 1.72
N VAL A 114 0.43 2.08 1.31
CA VAL A 114 0.09 3.46 1.62
C VAL A 114 -0.52 4.09 0.39
N VAL A 115 -1.83 4.34 0.41
CA VAL A 115 -2.49 5.13 -0.63
C VAL A 115 -2.44 6.59 -0.21
N VAL A 116 -1.78 7.38 -1.04
CA VAL A 116 -1.71 8.84 -0.90
C VAL A 116 -2.88 9.42 -1.69
N PRO A 117 -3.72 10.28 -1.09
CA PRO A 117 -4.73 11.00 -1.86
C PRO A 117 -4.02 11.85 -2.91
N GLU A 118 -4.61 11.94 -4.10
CA GLU A 118 -4.19 12.85 -5.15
C GLU A 118 -4.29 14.30 -4.68
N GLN A 119 -3.23 14.74 -4.00
CA GLN A 119 -3.02 16.13 -3.65
C GLN A 119 -2.73 16.85 -4.95
N GLY A 120 -3.72 17.62 -5.43
CA GLY A 120 -3.60 18.43 -6.62
C GLY A 120 -2.43 19.41 -6.54
N THR A 121 -1.23 18.95 -6.91
CA THR A 121 -0.16 19.82 -7.35
C THR A 121 -0.48 20.19 -8.79
N SER A 122 -0.91 21.44 -8.92
CA SER A 122 -1.18 22.19 -10.12
C SER A 122 -0.05 22.11 -11.17
N ALA A 123 -0.27 21.34 -12.24
CA ALA A 123 -0.35 21.81 -13.64
C ALA A 123 -0.54 20.62 -14.61
N PRO A 124 -1.28 20.80 -15.73
CA PRO A 124 -1.81 19.70 -16.51
C PRO A 124 -0.82 19.22 -17.57
N LEU A 125 -0.71 17.91 -17.75
CA LEU A 125 -0.60 17.37 -19.10
C LEU A 125 -1.86 16.57 -19.37
N VAL A 126 -2.73 17.21 -20.14
CA VAL A 126 -3.77 16.54 -20.90
C VAL A 126 -3.12 15.35 -21.61
N SER A 127 -3.55 14.15 -21.28
CA SER A 127 -3.63 13.05 -22.25
C SER A 127 -4.96 12.36 -22.03
N ASP A 128 -5.94 12.94 -22.72
CA ASP A 128 -7.06 12.30 -23.40
C ASP A 128 -7.27 10.81 -23.12
N GLY A 129 -8.50 10.49 -22.70
CA GLY A 129 -9.12 9.22 -23.05
C GLY A 129 -9.19 8.18 -21.95
N GLY A 130 -10.27 8.27 -21.15
CA GLY A 130 -10.92 7.09 -20.57
C GLY A 130 -10.46 6.70 -19.17
N VAL A 131 -11.40 6.79 -18.22
CA VAL A 131 -11.41 5.94 -17.02
C VAL A 131 -11.54 4.50 -17.52
N PHE A 132 -10.41 3.87 -17.79
CA PHE A 132 -10.31 2.43 -18.03
C PHE A 132 -9.83 1.80 -16.73
N ASP A 133 -10.78 1.27 -15.99
CA ASP A 133 -10.54 0.40 -14.86
C ASP A 133 -9.91 -0.88 -15.42
N ARG A 134 -8.56 -0.99 -15.38
CA ARG A 134 -7.80 -2.06 -16.03
C ARG A 134 -8.19 -3.47 -15.57
N CYS A 135 -8.93 -3.59 -14.47
CA CYS A 135 -9.39 -4.86 -13.92
C CYS A 135 -10.81 -5.26 -14.37
N SER A 136 -11.59 -4.35 -14.94
CA SER A 136 -12.95 -4.65 -15.44
C SER A 136 -13.02 -4.75 -16.97
N ASP A 137 -11.96 -4.38 -17.69
CA ASP A 137 -12.01 -4.30 -19.14
C ASP A 137 -11.51 -5.58 -19.85
N PRO A 138 -12.39 -6.29 -20.60
CA PRO A 138 -12.04 -7.53 -21.30
C PRO A 138 -11.04 -7.36 -22.45
N PHE A 139 -10.63 -6.12 -22.74
CA PHE A 139 -9.69 -5.80 -23.82
C PHE A 139 -8.24 -6.21 -23.49
N PHE A 140 -7.82 -6.14 -22.22
CA PHE A 140 -6.43 -6.41 -21.81
C PHE A 140 -6.09 -7.88 -21.57
N SER A 141 -7.08 -8.78 -21.51
CA SER A 141 -6.86 -10.23 -21.42
C SER A 141 -6.14 -10.84 -22.64
N LYS A 142 -5.82 -10.05 -23.66
CA LYS A 142 -5.16 -10.50 -24.90
C LYS A 142 -3.64 -10.31 -24.93
N PHE A 143 -3.03 -9.66 -23.93
CA PHE A 143 -1.58 -9.42 -23.91
C PHE A 143 -0.79 -10.30 -22.92
N GLN A 144 -1.39 -11.36 -22.38
CA GLN A 144 -0.62 -12.46 -21.78
C GLN A 144 -0.49 -13.60 -22.79
N THR A 145 0.42 -13.45 -23.75
CA THR A 145 1.16 -14.59 -24.32
C THR A 145 2.33 -14.08 -25.17
N VAL A 146 3.54 -14.27 -24.65
CA VAL A 146 4.66 -14.76 -25.45
C VAL A 146 5.49 -15.70 -24.58
#